data_AF-A0A556QSB4-F1
#
_entry.id   AF-A0A556QSB4-F1
#
_cell.length_a   1.000
_cell.length_b   1.000
_cell.length_c   1.000
_cell.angle_alpha   90.00
_cell.angle_beta   90.00
_cell.angle_gamma   90.00
#
_symmetry.space_group_name_H-M   'P 1'
#
loop_
_entity.id
_entity.type
_entity.pdbx_description
1 polymer ?
#
loop_
_entity_poly.entity_id
_entity_poly.type
_entity_poly.pdbx_seq_one_letter_code
_entity_poly.pdbx_strand_id
1 'polypeptide(L)'
;MKLPQVCCLVFSGLSGCMPVLNAADLIKADNTSNLRTAGTYAAPNDAVVAASNADWVIFNNTFATTTGSVASGGSVAVLGLRVVDPGNDVTLALGNATFSIGVSGGTSGSIDLSSATKNLTITSGGSFGVIRMMGSTPTISVASGRTLTMGAPISAYNGGNLTITGAGTTNLNGTILNGSSGTTRVVYTGTDTLTLGGLNSYTGGTSVSTGTVAISQNFTMSGANAIGLNAAAGTHGEITFGGSTLTLGGSLQLDLTGDFAVGGTFDLIDFGAGVSAGNFSAVSIAGSYVANLSNNGSGVWSGAAGTTTFVFDQASGDLTVSAVPEPTTISLLIGGLGFVAALTMHRRRA
;
A
#
# COMPACT_ATOMS: atom_id res chain seq x y z
N MET A 1 40.82 -0.85 -54.18
CA MET A 1 39.81 -1.77 -54.74
C MET A 1 40.44 -3.14 -54.93
N LYS A 2 40.23 -4.05 -53.99
CA LYS A 2 40.53 -5.47 -54.16
C LYS A 2 39.28 -6.23 -53.72
N LEU A 3 38.56 -6.79 -54.68
CA LEU A 3 38.19 -8.19 -54.52
C LEU A 3 39.32 -8.99 -55.18
N PRO A 4 39.75 -10.10 -54.57
CA PRO A 4 39.17 -11.35 -55.04
C PRO A 4 38.97 -12.46 -53.98
N GLN A 5 37.95 -13.27 -54.29
CA GLN A 5 37.84 -14.72 -54.12
C GLN A 5 38.10 -15.37 -52.75
N VAL A 6 36.98 -15.85 -52.20
CA VAL A 6 36.91 -16.88 -51.17
C VAL A 6 37.43 -18.20 -51.75
N CYS A 7 38.56 -18.67 -51.23
CA CYS A 7 39.01 -20.05 -51.34
C CYS A 7 38.64 -20.75 -50.02
N CYS A 8 37.81 -21.78 -50.11
CA CYS A 8 37.45 -22.65 -48.98
C CYS A 8 38.65 -23.55 -48.65
N LEU A 9 39.15 -23.48 -47.41
CA LEU A 9 40.03 -24.51 -46.85
C LEU A 9 39.42 -24.99 -45.52
N VAL A 10 38.97 -26.24 -45.51
CA VAL A 10 38.51 -26.95 -44.31
C VAL A 10 39.74 -27.44 -43.55
N PHE A 11 39.88 -27.07 -42.29
CA PHE A 11 40.67 -27.84 -41.32
C PHE A 11 39.87 -28.02 -40.03
N SER A 12 39.76 -29.29 -39.66
CA SER A 12 38.99 -29.87 -38.58
C SER A 12 39.43 -29.37 -37.21
N GLY A 13 38.48 -28.86 -36.43
CA GLY A 13 38.66 -28.53 -35.01
C GLY A 13 38.56 -27.04 -34.71
N LEU A 14 37.63 -26.72 -33.79
CA LEU A 14 37.41 -25.43 -33.13
C LEU A 14 36.67 -24.34 -33.91
N SER A 15 35.40 -24.20 -33.51
CA SER A 15 34.67 -22.97 -33.17
C SER A 15 34.74 -21.77 -34.12
N GLY A 16 33.62 -21.57 -34.82
CA GLY A 16 33.24 -20.23 -35.26
C GLY A 16 32.02 -20.19 -36.17
N CYS A 17 31.01 -19.45 -35.72
CA CYS A 17 29.93 -18.82 -36.49
C CYS A 17 28.67 -19.64 -36.77
N MET A 18 27.87 -19.83 -35.72
CA MET A 18 26.41 -19.74 -35.84
C MET A 18 25.98 -18.38 -35.28
N PRO A 19 25.14 -17.60 -35.98
CA PRO A 19 24.57 -16.39 -35.40
C PRO A 19 23.49 -16.83 -34.40
N VAL A 20 23.80 -16.78 -33.11
CA VAL A 20 22.80 -17.04 -32.06
C VAL A 20 22.40 -15.70 -31.45
N LEU A 21 21.11 -15.43 -31.61
CA LEU A 21 20.36 -14.26 -31.19
C LEU A 21 20.23 -14.11 -29.66
N ASN A 22 19.98 -12.85 -29.28
CA ASN A 22 19.36 -12.28 -28.07
C ASN A 22 20.26 -11.91 -26.89
N ALA A 23 20.42 -10.59 -26.72
CA ALA A 23 20.81 -9.94 -25.49
C ALA A 23 19.78 -10.24 -24.39
N ALA A 24 20.22 -10.81 -23.27
CA ALA A 24 19.40 -11.08 -22.10
C ALA A 24 20.01 -10.36 -20.89
N ASP A 25 19.17 -9.58 -20.21
CA ASP A 25 19.53 -8.55 -19.25
C ASP A 25 19.93 -9.09 -17.86
N LEU A 26 20.69 -8.28 -17.13
CA LEU A 26 21.70 -8.64 -16.13
C LEU A 26 21.20 -8.37 -14.69
N ILE A 27 21.16 -9.37 -13.82
CA ILE A 27 20.98 -9.22 -12.37
C ILE A 27 22.34 -9.41 -11.69
N LYS A 28 22.79 -8.44 -10.89
CA LYS A 28 23.81 -8.69 -9.86
C LYS A 28 23.08 -8.76 -8.51
N ALA A 29 23.20 -9.90 -7.83
CA ALA A 29 22.97 -9.89 -6.40
C ALA A 29 24.18 -9.25 -5.73
N ASP A 30 23.98 -8.34 -4.77
CA ASP A 30 25.08 -7.81 -3.96
C ASP A 30 25.50 -8.80 -2.88
N ASN A 31 25.79 -10.02 -3.29
CA ASN A 31 26.58 -10.95 -2.51
C ASN A 31 27.56 -11.67 -3.46
N THR A 32 28.40 -12.51 -2.88
CA THR A 32 29.46 -13.31 -3.50
C THR A 32 29.04 -14.22 -4.68
N SER A 33 27.80 -14.15 -5.14
CA SER A 33 27.18 -15.18 -5.98
C SER A 33 26.25 -14.62 -7.05
N ASN A 34 26.39 -15.14 -8.27
CA ASN A 34 25.68 -14.68 -9.46
C ASN A 34 24.34 -15.39 -9.62
N LEU A 35 23.25 -14.63 -9.70
CA LEU A 35 21.90 -15.18 -9.86
C LEU A 35 21.61 -15.42 -11.34
N ARG A 36 22.08 -16.57 -11.86
CA ARG A 36 21.71 -17.09 -13.18
C ARG A 36 20.23 -17.46 -13.25
N THR A 37 19.37 -16.50 -13.54
CA THR A 37 18.13 -16.81 -14.27
C THR A 37 18.52 -16.94 -15.75
N ALA A 38 17.77 -17.67 -16.58
CA ALA A 38 18.16 -17.95 -17.97
C ALA A 38 18.49 -16.65 -18.74
N GLY A 39 19.77 -16.27 -18.79
CA GLY A 39 20.23 -14.97 -19.32
C GLY A 39 21.38 -14.27 -18.58
N THR A 40 21.70 -14.59 -17.32
CA THR A 40 22.63 -13.73 -16.53
C THR A 40 24.08 -14.24 -16.34
N TYR A 41 25.00 -13.29 -16.53
CA TYR A 41 26.44 -13.09 -16.25
C TYR A 41 27.43 -14.18 -15.76
N ALA A 42 27.19 -15.49 -15.75
CA ALA A 42 28.33 -16.37 -15.46
C ALA A 42 29.14 -16.61 -16.74
N ALA A 43 30.42 -16.27 -16.69
CA ALA A 43 31.39 -16.71 -17.68
C ALA A 43 31.23 -18.24 -17.84
N PRO A 44 31.62 -18.82 -19.00
CA PRO A 44 31.79 -20.25 -19.07
C PRO A 44 32.57 -20.70 -17.82
N ASN A 45 32.15 -21.79 -17.17
CA ASN A 45 32.84 -22.44 -16.05
C ASN A 45 32.93 -21.71 -14.69
N ASP A 46 32.15 -20.65 -14.44
CA ASP A 46 31.91 -20.18 -13.05
C ASP A 46 30.95 -21.09 -12.29
N ALA A 47 31.26 -21.38 -11.02
CA ALA A 47 30.38 -22.16 -10.14
C ALA A 47 29.10 -21.38 -9.82
N VAL A 48 27.95 -22.00 -10.11
CA VAL A 48 26.62 -21.41 -9.88
C VAL A 48 26.24 -21.57 -8.42
N VAL A 49 25.89 -20.47 -7.76
CA VAL A 49 25.28 -20.47 -6.43
C VAL A 49 23.87 -19.89 -6.57
N ALA A 50 22.86 -20.67 -6.19
CA ALA A 50 21.48 -20.21 -6.21
C ALA A 50 21.25 -19.10 -5.18
N ALA A 51 20.33 -18.18 -5.49
CA ALA A 51 19.92 -17.14 -4.56
C ALA A 51 19.47 -17.75 -3.24
N SER A 52 19.93 -17.16 -2.14
CA SER A 52 19.47 -17.45 -0.80
C SER A 52 18.64 -16.28 -0.27
N ASN A 53 17.87 -16.55 0.77
CA ASN A 53 17.10 -15.55 1.50
C ASN A 53 17.98 -14.55 2.30
N ALA A 54 19.31 -14.58 2.15
CA ALA A 54 20.24 -13.57 2.63
C ALA A 54 20.60 -12.53 1.55
N ASP A 55 20.19 -12.75 0.31
CA ASP A 55 20.74 -12.05 -0.86
C ASP A 55 19.85 -10.89 -1.28
N TRP A 56 20.42 -9.87 -1.92
CA TRP A 56 19.64 -8.77 -2.47
C TRP A 56 19.71 -8.75 -3.98
N VAL A 57 18.59 -8.65 -4.68
CA VAL A 57 18.55 -8.28 -6.10
C VAL A 57 18.73 -6.77 -6.20
N ILE A 58 19.76 -6.28 -6.90
CA ILE A 58 19.99 -4.84 -7.06
C ILE A 58 20.03 -4.45 -8.53
N PHE A 59 19.26 -3.42 -8.89
CA PHE A 59 19.30 -2.75 -10.19
C PHE A 59 20.02 -1.40 -10.07
N ASN A 60 21.19 -1.27 -10.69
CA ASN A 60 22.03 -0.07 -10.66
C ASN A 60 22.68 0.22 -12.04
N ASN A 61 23.50 1.27 -12.12
CA ASN A 61 24.10 1.75 -13.37
C ASN A 61 25.23 0.86 -13.94
N THR A 62 25.60 -0.23 -13.26
CA THR A 62 26.74 -1.08 -13.66
C THR A 62 26.60 -1.57 -15.12
N PHE A 63 25.37 -1.64 -15.63
CA PHE A 63 25.07 -2.04 -17.01
C PHE A 63 24.00 -1.16 -17.66
N ALA A 64 24.19 0.16 -17.65
CA ALA A 64 23.25 1.15 -18.18
C ALA A 64 22.77 0.95 -19.64
N THR A 65 23.43 0.08 -20.42
CA THR A 65 23.17 -0.15 -21.86
C THR A 65 22.31 -1.36 -22.18
N THR A 66 21.99 -2.21 -21.20
CA THR A 66 21.13 -3.39 -21.40
C THR A 66 19.66 -3.02 -21.20
N THR A 67 18.78 -3.66 -21.98
CA THR A 67 17.34 -3.36 -21.96
C THR A 67 16.76 -3.56 -20.56
N GLY A 68 15.62 -2.92 -20.32
CA GLY A 68 14.99 -2.89 -19.01
C GLY A 68 14.30 -4.19 -18.60
N SER A 69 14.44 -5.34 -19.30
CA SER A 69 13.55 -6.49 -19.09
C SER A 69 14.30 -7.76 -18.67
N VAL A 70 14.11 -8.14 -17.42
CA VAL A 70 14.80 -9.27 -16.79
C VAL A 70 13.80 -10.38 -16.48
N ALA A 71 14.07 -11.61 -16.93
CA ALA A 71 13.27 -12.77 -16.57
C ALA A 71 13.79 -13.43 -15.29
N SER A 72 12.89 -13.88 -14.41
CA SER A 72 13.25 -14.64 -13.20
C SER A 72 13.74 -16.07 -13.50
N GLY A 73 13.51 -16.61 -14.69
CA GLY A 73 14.01 -17.93 -15.11
C GLY A 73 13.61 -19.13 -14.25
N GLY A 74 12.72 -18.94 -13.26
CA GLY A 74 12.37 -19.92 -12.24
C GLY A 74 12.02 -19.26 -10.91
N SER A 75 11.63 -20.05 -9.91
CA SER A 75 11.34 -19.52 -8.56
C SER A 75 12.62 -19.04 -7.87
N VAL A 76 12.57 -17.87 -7.25
CA VAL A 76 13.71 -17.22 -6.61
C VAL A 76 13.35 -16.87 -5.16
N ALA A 77 14.29 -17.00 -4.24
CA ALA A 77 14.18 -16.55 -2.86
C ALA A 77 15.36 -15.62 -2.52
N VAL A 78 15.05 -14.42 -2.05
CA VAL A 78 16.02 -13.37 -1.72
C VAL A 78 15.60 -12.65 -0.44
N LEU A 79 16.50 -11.94 0.22
CA LEU A 79 16.18 -11.03 1.32
C LEU A 79 15.42 -9.79 0.83
N GLY A 80 15.82 -9.23 -0.31
CA GLY A 80 15.28 -7.97 -0.78
C GLY A 80 15.49 -7.73 -2.28
N LEU A 81 14.76 -6.76 -2.81
CA LEU A 81 14.96 -6.19 -4.14
C LEU A 81 15.16 -4.69 -3.98
N ARG A 82 16.20 -4.13 -4.60
CA ARG A 82 16.50 -2.70 -4.57
C ARG A 82 16.68 -2.15 -5.98
N VAL A 83 16.13 -0.97 -6.25
CA VAL A 83 16.41 -0.17 -7.44
C VAL A 83 17.14 1.09 -7.00
N VAL A 84 18.31 1.33 -7.56
CA VAL A 84 19.15 2.51 -7.28
C VAL A 84 19.17 3.39 -8.52
N ASP A 85 20.03 3.11 -9.48
CA ASP A 85 20.21 3.95 -10.66
C ASP A 85 20.37 3.17 -11.96
N PRO A 86 19.42 2.27 -12.28
CA PRO A 86 19.50 1.61 -13.57
C PRO A 86 19.41 2.67 -14.69
N GLY A 87 20.14 2.46 -15.78
CA GLY A 87 20.16 3.39 -16.92
C GLY A 87 18.77 3.61 -17.54
N ASN A 88 17.86 2.63 -17.37
CA ASN A 88 16.51 2.58 -17.92
C ASN A 88 15.51 2.08 -16.87
N ASP A 89 14.21 2.25 -17.13
CA ASP A 89 13.15 1.61 -16.36
C ASP A 89 13.31 0.08 -16.35
N VAL A 90 12.98 -0.54 -15.21
CA VAL A 90 13.17 -1.98 -14.97
C VAL A 90 11.84 -2.70 -15.06
N THR A 91 11.84 -3.85 -15.70
CA THR A 91 10.76 -4.82 -15.84
C THR A 91 11.28 -6.17 -15.39
N LEU A 92 10.76 -6.71 -14.29
CA LEU A 92 11.04 -8.05 -13.82
C LEU A 92 9.88 -8.98 -14.23
N ALA A 93 10.12 -9.85 -15.20
CA ALA A 93 9.16 -10.83 -15.68
C ALA A 93 9.28 -12.15 -14.89
N LEU A 94 8.29 -12.43 -14.05
CA LEU A 94 8.24 -13.65 -13.24
C LEU A 94 7.76 -14.87 -14.04
N GLY A 95 7.02 -14.67 -15.13
CA GLY A 95 6.33 -15.79 -15.78
C GLY A 95 5.42 -16.51 -14.77
N ASN A 96 5.56 -17.83 -14.65
CA ASN A 96 4.81 -18.65 -13.68
C ASN A 96 5.59 -18.92 -12.38
N ALA A 97 6.70 -18.21 -12.15
CA ALA A 97 7.56 -18.44 -11.00
C ALA A 97 7.10 -17.72 -9.74
N THR A 98 7.44 -18.29 -8.59
CA THR A 98 7.31 -17.59 -7.30
C THR A 98 8.55 -16.75 -7.03
N PHE A 99 8.37 -15.46 -6.74
CA PHE A 99 9.43 -14.58 -6.26
C PHE A 99 9.23 -14.33 -4.76
N SER A 100 10.07 -14.94 -3.93
CA SER A 100 10.00 -14.82 -2.48
C SER A 100 11.03 -13.80 -1.98
N ILE A 101 10.57 -12.88 -1.14
CA ILE A 101 11.37 -11.79 -0.58
C ILE A 101 11.29 -11.85 0.94
N GLY A 102 12.42 -11.93 1.62
CA GLY A 102 12.53 -12.04 3.07
C GLY A 102 12.73 -13.47 3.57
N VAL A 103 12.74 -13.61 4.89
CA VAL A 103 12.97 -14.88 5.59
C VAL A 103 11.73 -15.30 6.38
N SER A 104 11.37 -16.58 6.32
CA SER A 104 10.26 -17.12 7.14
C SER A 104 10.58 -17.00 8.63
N GLY A 105 9.77 -16.27 9.39
CA GLY A 105 9.99 -16.07 10.83
C GLY A 105 11.26 -15.29 11.18
N GLY A 106 11.88 -14.63 10.19
CA GLY A 106 13.12 -13.87 10.34
C GLY A 106 12.98 -12.44 9.81
N THR A 107 14.06 -11.90 9.27
CA THR A 107 14.12 -10.54 8.72
C THR A 107 13.04 -10.30 7.67
N SER A 108 12.32 -9.18 7.83
CA SER A 108 11.32 -8.71 6.87
C SER A 108 11.94 -8.46 5.51
N GLY A 109 11.30 -9.00 4.48
CA GLY A 109 11.66 -8.75 3.09
C GLY A 109 11.22 -7.36 2.63
N SER A 110 11.98 -6.77 1.71
CA SER A 110 11.67 -5.43 1.19
C SER A 110 11.82 -5.30 -0.32
N ILE A 111 10.91 -4.55 -0.93
CA ILE A 111 11.09 -3.94 -2.25
C ILE A 111 11.41 -2.46 -2.02
N ASP A 112 12.62 -2.07 -2.37
CA ASP A 112 13.20 -0.77 -2.04
C ASP A 112 13.48 0.04 -3.31
N LEU A 113 12.61 1.01 -3.59
CA LEU A 113 12.79 2.05 -4.60
C LEU A 113 13.03 3.42 -3.95
N SER A 114 13.41 3.48 -2.67
CA SER A 114 13.57 4.75 -1.93
C SER A 114 14.67 5.65 -2.49
N SER A 115 15.67 5.07 -3.16
CA SER A 115 16.74 5.78 -3.88
C SER A 115 16.66 5.63 -5.39
N ALA A 116 15.53 5.14 -5.93
CA ALA A 116 15.45 4.77 -7.34
C ALA A 116 15.46 6.00 -8.26
N THR A 117 16.25 5.96 -9.34
CA THR A 117 16.22 6.96 -10.42
C THR A 117 15.35 6.55 -11.59
N LYS A 118 14.72 5.37 -11.54
CA LYS A 118 13.84 4.80 -12.57
C LYS A 118 12.70 3.98 -11.96
N ASN A 119 11.72 3.65 -12.79
CA ASN A 119 10.55 2.89 -12.38
C ASN A 119 10.84 1.38 -12.33
N LEU A 120 10.01 0.65 -11.59
CA LEU A 120 10.00 -0.81 -11.59
C LEU A 120 8.62 -1.31 -11.99
N THR A 121 8.60 -2.25 -12.92
CA THR A 121 7.44 -3.06 -13.26
C THR A 121 7.75 -4.52 -12.93
N ILE A 122 6.86 -5.21 -12.23
CA ILE A 122 6.95 -6.66 -12.01
C ILE A 122 5.74 -7.32 -12.65
N THR A 123 5.97 -8.18 -13.63
CA THR A 123 4.92 -8.88 -14.38
C THR A 123 4.90 -10.36 -14.06
N SER A 124 3.73 -10.99 -14.10
CA SER A 124 3.59 -12.45 -14.10
C SER A 124 2.96 -12.92 -15.41
N GLY A 125 3.29 -14.14 -15.82
CA GLY A 125 2.85 -14.76 -17.07
C GLY A 125 1.56 -15.57 -16.97
N GLY A 126 0.84 -15.49 -15.83
CA GLY A 126 -0.39 -16.25 -15.60
C GLY A 126 -0.71 -16.44 -14.10
N SER A 127 -1.67 -17.31 -13.79
CA SER A 127 -2.25 -17.50 -12.45
C SER A 127 -1.28 -17.96 -11.34
N PHE A 128 -0.08 -18.40 -11.68
CA PHE A 128 0.87 -19.00 -10.71
C PHE A 128 2.08 -18.13 -10.36
N GLY A 129 2.33 -17.05 -11.11
CA GLY A 129 3.42 -16.14 -10.76
C GLY A 129 3.04 -15.28 -9.57
N VAL A 130 3.63 -15.51 -8.40
CA VAL A 130 3.27 -14.85 -7.13
C VAL A 130 4.49 -14.21 -6.49
N ILE A 131 4.29 -13.03 -5.91
CA ILE A 131 5.27 -12.39 -5.04
C ILE A 131 4.91 -12.73 -3.60
N ARG A 132 5.84 -13.41 -2.92
CA ARG A 132 5.70 -13.73 -1.49
C ARG A 132 6.58 -12.77 -0.72
N MET A 133 5.96 -11.88 0.04
CA MET A 133 6.69 -11.00 0.95
C MET A 133 6.66 -11.61 2.35
N MET A 134 7.82 -11.92 2.90
CA MET A 134 7.99 -12.72 4.11
C MET A 134 8.54 -11.86 5.25
N GLY A 135 8.31 -12.33 6.48
CA GLY A 135 8.74 -11.70 7.72
C GLY A 135 7.59 -10.95 8.41
N SER A 136 7.90 -10.29 9.53
CA SER A 136 6.86 -9.72 10.40
C SER A 136 6.25 -8.43 9.87
N THR A 137 6.94 -7.69 9.02
CA THR A 137 6.49 -6.41 8.45
C THR A 137 7.16 -6.19 7.09
N PRO A 138 6.80 -6.96 6.05
CA PRO A 138 7.36 -6.73 4.73
C PRO A 138 7.05 -5.31 4.24
N THR A 139 8.04 -4.66 3.63
CA THR A 139 7.93 -3.25 3.23
C THR A 139 8.12 -3.05 1.72
N ILE A 140 7.30 -2.17 1.16
CA ILE A 140 7.49 -1.59 -0.17
C ILE A 140 7.71 -0.09 0.02
N SER A 141 8.81 0.46 -0.51
CA SER A 141 9.09 1.90 -0.43
C SER A 141 9.35 2.47 -1.82
N VAL A 142 8.69 3.57 -2.18
CA VAL A 142 8.84 4.19 -3.52
C VAL A 142 9.20 5.67 -3.40
N ALA A 143 10.30 6.07 -4.03
CA ALA A 143 10.75 7.47 -4.05
C ALA A 143 9.78 8.39 -4.83
N SER A 144 9.82 9.69 -4.50
CA SER A 144 9.04 10.71 -5.21
C SER A 144 9.31 10.70 -6.71
N GLY A 145 8.23 10.83 -7.49
CA GLY A 145 8.29 10.83 -8.95
C GLY A 145 8.66 9.49 -9.58
N ARG A 146 8.74 8.40 -8.80
CA ARG A 146 8.92 7.03 -9.28
C ARG A 146 7.61 6.25 -9.18
N THR A 147 7.51 5.21 -9.98
CA THR A 147 6.37 4.30 -9.98
C THR A 147 6.85 2.86 -9.81
N LEU A 148 6.19 2.15 -8.90
CA LEU A 148 6.20 0.69 -8.84
C LEU A 148 4.88 0.16 -9.41
N THR A 149 4.95 -0.73 -10.40
CA THR A 149 3.77 -1.43 -10.92
C THR A 149 3.94 -2.93 -10.77
N MET A 150 3.00 -3.61 -10.13
CA MET A 150 3.04 -5.05 -9.88
C MET A 150 1.77 -5.70 -10.42
N GLY A 151 1.91 -6.47 -11.50
CA GLY A 151 0.82 -7.27 -12.07
C GLY A 151 0.66 -8.65 -11.43
N ALA A 152 1.68 -9.12 -10.71
CA ALA A 152 1.65 -10.40 -10.02
C ALA A 152 0.81 -10.32 -8.73
N PRO A 153 0.02 -11.36 -8.38
CA PRO A 153 -0.54 -11.49 -7.05
C PRO A 153 0.53 -11.39 -5.95
N ILE A 154 0.15 -10.83 -4.82
CA ILE A 154 1.04 -10.59 -3.68
C ILE A 154 0.47 -11.32 -2.48
N SER A 155 1.32 -12.03 -1.74
CA SER A 155 0.94 -12.66 -0.49
C SER A 155 1.93 -12.27 0.60
N ALA A 156 1.42 -11.70 1.68
CA ALA A 156 2.19 -11.36 2.87
C ALA A 156 2.22 -12.58 3.81
N TYR A 157 3.37 -13.23 3.94
CA TYR A 157 3.54 -14.48 4.68
C TYR A 157 3.93 -14.24 6.14
N ASN A 158 3.53 -15.17 7.02
CA ASN A 158 3.92 -15.21 8.44
C ASN A 158 3.48 -14.00 9.27
N GLY A 159 2.20 -13.60 9.13
CA GLY A 159 1.53 -12.69 10.07
C GLY A 159 1.76 -11.20 9.84
N GLY A 160 2.62 -10.84 8.89
CA GLY A 160 3.09 -9.46 8.77
C GLY A 160 2.32 -8.62 7.78
N ASN A 161 1.71 -7.55 8.28
CA ASN A 161 1.12 -6.46 7.50
C ASN A 161 1.97 -6.13 6.26
N LEU A 162 1.32 -6.07 5.08
CA LEU A 162 1.96 -5.51 3.90
C LEU A 162 2.05 -4.00 4.09
N THR A 163 3.26 -3.50 4.34
CA THR A 163 3.50 -2.08 4.57
C THR A 163 4.01 -1.42 3.30
N ILE A 164 3.35 -0.37 2.84
CA ILE A 164 3.73 0.42 1.68
C ILE A 164 3.95 1.86 2.13
N THR A 165 5.03 2.49 1.67
CA THR A 165 5.44 3.84 2.06
C THR A 165 6.14 4.58 0.92
N GLY A 166 6.46 5.84 1.16
CA GLY A 166 7.16 6.72 0.24
C GLY A 166 6.25 7.71 -0.49
N ALA A 167 6.88 8.57 -1.28
CA ALA A 167 6.23 9.69 -1.95
C ALA A 167 6.00 9.46 -3.45
N GLY A 168 6.20 8.22 -3.91
CA GLY A 168 5.91 7.81 -5.29
C GLY A 168 4.70 6.88 -5.37
N THR A 169 4.27 6.67 -6.60
CA THR A 169 3.06 5.91 -6.92
C THR A 169 3.33 4.41 -6.84
N THR A 170 2.44 3.66 -6.20
CA THR A 170 2.49 2.19 -6.16
C THR A 170 1.22 1.60 -6.74
N ASN A 171 1.32 0.78 -7.78
CA ASN A 171 0.19 0.13 -8.44
C ASN A 171 0.26 -1.38 -8.22
N LEU A 172 -0.58 -1.91 -7.33
CA LEU A 172 -0.74 -3.33 -7.07
C LEU A 172 -1.94 -3.85 -7.86
N ASN A 173 -1.69 -4.18 -9.13
CA ASN A 173 -2.72 -4.63 -10.06
C ASN A 173 -3.04 -6.12 -9.93
N GLY A 174 -2.14 -6.90 -9.30
CA GLY A 174 -2.43 -8.26 -8.87
C GLY A 174 -3.29 -8.31 -7.60
N THR A 175 -3.96 -9.43 -7.37
CA THR A 175 -4.71 -9.67 -6.13
C THR A 175 -3.76 -9.78 -4.93
N ILE A 176 -4.08 -9.07 -3.85
CA ILE A 176 -3.48 -9.30 -2.53
C ILE A 176 -4.21 -10.46 -1.85
N LEU A 177 -3.44 -11.50 -1.52
CA LEU A 177 -3.90 -12.73 -0.90
C LEU A 177 -3.62 -12.73 0.59
N ASN A 178 -4.50 -13.37 1.36
CA ASN A 178 -4.18 -13.78 2.72
C ASN A 178 -2.99 -14.76 2.70
N GLY A 179 -1.97 -14.49 3.52
CA GLY A 179 -0.83 -15.41 3.65
C GLY A 179 -1.09 -16.59 4.58
N SER A 180 0.00 -17.25 4.99
CA SER A 180 -0.02 -18.42 5.88
C SER A 180 -0.67 -18.17 7.24
N SER A 181 -0.71 -16.91 7.70
CA SER A 181 -1.40 -16.49 8.94
C SER A 181 -2.92 -16.46 8.83
N GLY A 182 -3.50 -16.68 7.64
CA GLY A 182 -4.94 -16.66 7.40
C GLY A 182 -5.53 -15.25 7.25
N THR A 183 -4.78 -14.20 7.56
CA THR A 183 -5.16 -12.79 7.35
C THR A 183 -3.96 -11.98 6.85
N THR A 184 -4.23 -11.02 5.96
CA THR A 184 -3.29 -9.98 5.51
C THR A 184 -3.93 -8.62 5.78
N ARG A 185 -3.16 -7.71 6.40
CA ARG A 185 -3.53 -6.29 6.53
C ARG A 185 -2.66 -5.45 5.60
N VAL A 186 -3.26 -4.44 4.98
CA VAL A 186 -2.54 -3.45 4.16
C VAL A 186 -2.33 -2.18 4.99
N VAL A 187 -1.10 -1.69 5.01
CA VAL A 187 -0.71 -0.48 5.75
C VAL A 187 -0.04 0.47 4.79
N TYR A 188 -0.69 1.60 4.48
CA TYR A 188 -0.14 2.65 3.66
C TYR A 188 0.24 3.86 4.52
N THR A 189 1.50 4.28 4.36
CA THR A 189 2.09 5.44 5.07
C THR A 189 2.76 6.39 4.09
N GLY A 190 2.48 6.25 2.80
CA GLY A 190 3.01 7.12 1.76
C GLY A 190 2.25 8.43 1.66
N THR A 191 2.74 9.33 0.82
CA THR A 191 2.14 10.66 0.61
C THR A 191 1.54 10.82 -0.78
N ASP A 192 1.63 9.80 -1.62
CA ASP A 192 1.08 9.77 -2.98
C ASP A 192 -0.04 8.72 -3.02
N THR A 193 -0.18 8.00 -4.14
CA THR A 193 -1.24 7.02 -4.37
C THR A 193 -0.72 5.59 -4.30
N LEU A 194 -1.43 4.76 -3.53
CA LEU A 194 -1.41 3.30 -3.62
C LEU A 194 -2.67 2.82 -4.34
N THR A 195 -2.52 2.25 -5.54
CA THR A 195 -3.62 1.62 -6.27
C THR A 195 -3.72 0.14 -5.93
N LEU A 196 -4.89 -0.30 -5.48
CA LEU A 196 -5.29 -1.69 -5.31
C LEU A 196 -6.17 -2.11 -6.49
N GLY A 197 -5.54 -2.47 -7.61
CA GLY A 197 -6.20 -2.73 -8.89
C GLY A 197 -6.73 -4.15 -9.06
N GLY A 198 -6.23 -5.11 -8.29
CA GLY A 198 -6.69 -6.50 -8.33
C GLY A 198 -8.07 -6.72 -7.69
N LEU A 199 -8.65 -7.90 -7.90
CA LEU A 199 -9.81 -8.35 -7.13
C LEU A 199 -9.32 -8.81 -5.75
N ASN A 200 -9.29 -7.89 -4.79
CA ASN A 200 -8.71 -8.10 -3.47
C ASN A 200 -9.71 -8.74 -2.50
N SER A 201 -9.23 -9.67 -1.66
CA SER A 201 -10.05 -10.40 -0.67
C SER A 201 -9.34 -10.60 0.67
N TYR A 202 -8.31 -9.80 0.95
CA TYR A 202 -7.62 -9.84 2.23
C TYR A 202 -8.53 -9.37 3.38
N THR A 203 -8.34 -9.94 4.57
CA THR A 203 -9.31 -9.80 5.68
C THR A 203 -8.76 -9.08 6.91
N GLY A 204 -7.48 -8.72 6.94
CA GLY A 204 -6.85 -8.05 8.09
C GLY A 204 -7.15 -6.55 8.21
N GLY A 205 -7.76 -5.96 7.18
CA GLY A 205 -8.12 -4.55 7.11
C GLY A 205 -7.13 -3.69 6.34
N THR A 206 -7.50 -2.43 6.17
CA THR A 206 -6.75 -1.43 5.40
C THR A 206 -6.48 -0.25 6.31
N SER A 207 -5.23 0.20 6.36
CA SER A 207 -4.87 1.37 7.17
C SER A 207 -4.08 2.37 6.38
N VAL A 208 -4.52 3.62 6.43
CA VAL A 208 -4.03 4.72 5.60
C VAL A 208 -3.65 5.86 6.52
N SER A 209 -2.37 6.05 6.77
CA SER A 209 -1.90 7.13 7.66
C SER A 209 -1.96 8.49 6.97
N THR A 210 -1.60 8.54 5.70
CA THR A 210 -1.59 9.72 4.82
C THR A 210 -1.73 9.26 3.37
N GLY A 211 -1.93 10.21 2.45
CA GLY A 211 -2.02 9.93 1.02
C GLY A 211 -3.29 9.16 0.66
N THR A 212 -3.32 8.57 -0.53
CA THR A 212 -4.54 7.98 -1.08
C THR A 212 -4.37 6.49 -1.34
N VAL A 213 -5.32 5.68 -0.89
CA VAL A 213 -5.50 4.29 -1.33
C VAL A 213 -6.65 4.22 -2.32
N ALA A 214 -6.32 4.06 -3.59
CA ALA A 214 -7.29 3.95 -4.67
C ALA A 214 -7.67 2.48 -4.91
N ILE A 215 -8.93 2.11 -4.69
CA ILE A 215 -9.45 0.75 -4.87
C ILE A 215 -10.25 0.69 -6.18
N SER A 216 -9.78 -0.09 -7.15
CA SER A 216 -10.39 -0.10 -8.50
C SER A 216 -11.52 -1.11 -8.66
N GLN A 217 -11.52 -2.19 -7.88
CA GLN A 217 -12.49 -3.29 -8.00
C GLN A 217 -13.39 -3.36 -6.76
N ASN A 218 -14.55 -4.02 -6.88
CA ASN A 218 -15.41 -4.28 -5.74
C ASN A 218 -14.63 -4.90 -4.59
N PHE A 219 -14.81 -4.35 -3.39
CA PHE A 219 -14.01 -4.69 -2.23
C PHE A 219 -14.87 -4.71 -0.96
N THR A 220 -14.49 -5.53 -0.01
CA THR A 220 -15.09 -5.56 1.34
C THR A 220 -14.04 -5.18 2.35
N MET A 221 -14.21 -4.03 3.00
CA MET A 221 -13.42 -3.66 4.15
C MET A 221 -13.76 -4.63 5.29
N SER A 222 -12.73 -5.23 5.88
CA SER A 222 -12.85 -6.25 6.93
C SER A 222 -11.82 -5.98 8.01
N GLY A 223 -11.89 -6.70 9.13
CA GLY A 223 -10.86 -6.61 10.17
C GLY A 223 -10.79 -5.23 10.83
N ALA A 224 -9.57 -4.75 11.10
CA ALA A 224 -9.31 -3.46 11.73
C ALA A 224 -8.80 -2.46 10.71
N ASN A 225 -9.65 -1.51 10.34
CA ASN A 225 -9.31 -0.43 9.44
C ASN A 225 -8.92 0.81 10.23
N ALA A 226 -8.04 1.63 9.65
CA ALA A 226 -7.66 2.89 10.29
C ALA A 226 -7.36 3.97 9.25
N ILE A 227 -7.75 5.20 9.55
CA ILE A 227 -7.42 6.37 8.73
C ILE A 227 -6.76 7.41 9.64
N GLY A 228 -5.56 7.85 9.27
CA GLY A 228 -4.83 8.87 9.98
C GLY A 228 -5.23 10.27 9.50
N LEU A 229 -5.33 11.20 10.44
CA LEU A 229 -5.59 12.60 10.15
C LEU A 229 -4.59 13.44 10.95
N ASN A 230 -3.92 14.38 10.30
CA ASN A 230 -2.93 15.25 10.91
C ASN A 230 -3.31 16.71 10.67
N ALA A 231 -3.86 17.34 11.71
CA ALA A 231 -4.29 18.73 11.65
C ALA A 231 -3.13 19.70 11.43
N ALA A 232 -1.96 19.43 12.03
CA ALA A 232 -0.79 20.30 11.93
C ALA A 232 -0.18 20.29 10.52
N ALA A 233 -0.18 19.13 9.86
CA ALA A 233 0.29 18.97 8.48
C ALA A 233 -0.78 19.32 7.44
N GLY A 234 -2.06 19.42 7.83
CA GLY A 234 -3.18 19.60 6.92
C GLY A 234 -3.39 18.39 5.99
N THR A 235 -2.98 17.20 6.43
CA THR A 235 -3.04 15.96 5.65
C THR A 235 -3.92 14.92 6.32
N HIS A 236 -4.50 14.04 5.53
CA HIS A 236 -5.20 12.85 6.01
C HIS A 236 -4.92 11.69 5.05
N GLY A 237 -5.19 10.48 5.53
CA GLY A 237 -5.37 9.32 4.68
C GLY A 237 -6.73 9.38 4.00
N GLU A 238 -6.78 8.95 2.75
CA GLU A 238 -8.00 8.88 1.96
C GLU A 238 -8.13 7.49 1.33
N ILE A 239 -9.34 6.98 1.26
CA ILE A 239 -9.68 5.81 0.44
C ILE A 239 -10.56 6.30 -0.71
N THR A 240 -10.06 6.24 -1.94
CA THR A 240 -10.87 6.54 -3.13
C THR A 240 -11.34 5.23 -3.75
N PHE A 241 -12.61 5.16 -4.14
CA PHE A 241 -13.20 3.96 -4.70
C PHE A 241 -13.67 4.17 -6.15
N GLY A 242 -13.11 3.38 -7.06
CA GLY A 242 -13.46 3.40 -8.49
C GLY A 242 -14.31 2.21 -8.95
N GLY A 243 -14.67 1.29 -8.06
CA GLY A 243 -15.48 0.11 -8.38
C GLY A 243 -17.00 0.38 -8.33
N SER A 244 -17.81 -0.67 -8.41
CA SER A 244 -19.26 -0.53 -8.32
C SER A 244 -19.77 -0.50 -6.87
N THR A 245 -19.22 -1.34 -5.99
CA THR A 245 -19.64 -1.42 -4.58
C THR A 245 -18.47 -1.60 -3.63
N LEU A 246 -18.37 -0.71 -2.64
CA LEU A 246 -17.48 -0.84 -1.48
C LEU A 246 -18.31 -1.28 -0.28
N THR A 247 -18.14 -2.52 0.16
CA THR A 247 -18.81 -3.03 1.36
C THR A 247 -18.02 -2.62 2.60
N LEU A 248 -18.60 -1.74 3.41
CA LEU A 248 -18.09 -1.34 4.72
C LEU A 248 -18.33 -2.46 5.72
N GLY A 249 -17.28 -2.82 6.45
CA GLY A 249 -17.29 -3.92 7.41
C GLY A 249 -16.07 -3.88 8.32
N GLY A 250 -16.07 -4.73 9.35
CA GLY A 250 -15.07 -4.65 10.41
C GLY A 250 -15.14 -3.33 11.19
N SER A 251 -14.06 -2.96 11.87
CA SER A 251 -13.99 -1.72 12.64
C SER A 251 -13.24 -0.62 11.88
N LEU A 252 -13.56 0.64 12.17
CA LEU A 252 -12.84 1.82 11.68
C LEU A 252 -12.32 2.64 12.87
N GLN A 253 -11.01 2.89 12.91
CA GLN A 253 -10.38 3.83 13.83
C GLN A 253 -9.91 5.07 13.06
N LEU A 254 -10.31 6.25 13.50
CA LEU A 254 -9.80 7.52 12.98
C LEU A 254 -8.71 8.00 13.95
N ASP A 255 -7.46 8.00 13.50
CA ASP A 255 -6.29 8.35 14.32
C ASP A 255 -5.95 9.83 14.10
N LEU A 256 -6.44 10.68 15.00
CA LEU A 256 -6.36 12.13 14.91
C LEU A 256 -5.13 12.62 15.66
N THR A 257 -4.24 13.31 14.95
CA THR A 257 -3.02 13.91 15.52
C THR A 257 -3.07 15.42 15.39
N GLY A 258 -2.80 16.11 16.50
CA GLY A 258 -2.90 17.57 16.60
C GLY A 258 -4.31 18.06 16.95
N ASP A 259 -4.45 19.38 17.05
CA ASP A 259 -5.70 20.03 17.43
C ASP A 259 -6.54 20.36 16.18
N PHE A 260 -7.75 19.81 16.11
CA PHE A 260 -8.65 20.02 14.98
C PHE A 260 -9.56 21.22 15.24
N ALA A 261 -9.63 22.14 14.27
CA ALA A 261 -10.54 23.28 14.34
C ALA A 261 -12.00 22.83 14.22
N VAL A 262 -12.86 23.43 15.05
CA VAL A 262 -14.32 23.27 14.95
C VAL A 262 -14.80 23.79 13.59
N GLY A 263 -15.64 23.00 12.91
CA GLY A 263 -16.19 23.29 11.59
C GLY A 263 -15.46 22.61 10.43
N GLY A 264 -14.41 21.80 10.69
CA GLY A 264 -13.71 21.04 9.66
C GLY A 264 -14.50 19.84 9.15
N THR A 265 -14.47 19.61 7.83
CA THR A 265 -14.96 18.40 7.17
C THR A 265 -13.79 17.75 6.43
N PHE A 266 -13.66 16.44 6.55
CA PHE A 266 -12.63 15.63 5.91
C PHE A 266 -13.30 14.51 5.13
N ASP A 267 -13.10 14.48 3.82
CA ASP A 267 -13.52 13.38 2.97
C ASP A 267 -12.52 12.23 3.13
N LEU A 268 -12.92 11.18 3.86
CA LEU A 268 -12.02 10.06 4.18
C LEU A 268 -12.24 8.86 3.26
N ILE A 269 -13.44 8.76 2.66
CA ILE A 269 -13.82 7.68 1.77
C ILE A 269 -14.59 8.28 0.60
N ASP A 270 -13.89 8.60 -0.49
CA ASP A 270 -14.51 9.05 -1.73
C ASP A 270 -15.07 7.85 -2.50
N PHE A 271 -16.40 7.73 -2.57
CA PHE A 271 -17.07 6.66 -3.31
C PHE A 271 -17.08 6.86 -4.83
N GLY A 272 -16.70 8.03 -5.33
CA GLY A 272 -16.75 8.38 -6.74
C GLY A 272 -18.13 8.13 -7.35
N ALA A 273 -18.18 7.26 -8.37
CA ALA A 273 -19.43 6.81 -9.00
C ALA A 273 -19.99 5.51 -8.40
N GLY A 274 -19.25 4.88 -7.46
CA GLY A 274 -19.66 3.67 -6.77
C GLY A 274 -20.64 3.96 -5.62
N VAL A 275 -21.05 2.90 -4.94
CA VAL A 275 -21.92 3.00 -3.75
C VAL A 275 -21.32 2.28 -2.55
N SER A 276 -21.58 2.83 -1.37
CA SER A 276 -21.35 2.13 -0.09
C SER A 276 -22.39 1.02 0.11
N ALA A 277 -21.98 -0.10 0.68
CA ALA A 277 -22.88 -1.13 1.21
C ALA A 277 -22.42 -1.58 2.60
N GLY A 278 -23.26 -2.28 3.35
CA GLY A 278 -22.89 -2.79 4.68
C GLY A 278 -22.77 -1.69 5.75
N ASN A 279 -22.11 -2.03 6.86
CA ASN A 279 -21.83 -1.12 7.98
C ASN A 279 -20.54 -1.56 8.68
N PHE A 280 -19.75 -0.59 9.13
CA PHE A 280 -18.73 -0.85 10.14
C PHE A 280 -19.39 -1.43 11.41
N SER A 281 -18.72 -2.36 12.08
CA SER A 281 -19.15 -2.92 13.35
C SER A 281 -18.87 -1.96 14.52
N ALA A 282 -17.89 -1.08 14.38
CA ALA A 282 -17.55 -0.03 15.34
C ALA A 282 -16.78 1.10 14.65
N VAL A 283 -16.99 2.33 15.09
CA VAL A 283 -16.19 3.50 14.70
C VAL A 283 -15.66 4.18 15.96
N SER A 284 -14.37 4.55 15.97
CA SER A 284 -13.71 5.18 17.11
C SER A 284 -12.72 6.26 16.67
N ILE A 285 -12.43 7.20 17.57
CA ILE A 285 -11.39 8.22 17.46
C ILE A 285 -10.26 7.84 18.41
N ALA A 286 -9.02 7.94 17.94
CA ALA A 286 -7.81 7.76 18.70
C ALA A 286 -6.81 8.92 18.45
N GLY A 287 -5.71 8.94 19.20
CA GLY A 287 -4.65 9.95 19.09
C GLY A 287 -4.82 11.09 20.10
N SER A 288 -4.74 12.34 19.63
CA SER A 288 -4.95 13.56 20.43
C SER A 288 -6.35 13.64 21.04
N TYR A 289 -7.32 12.96 20.43
CA TYR A 289 -8.67 12.79 20.93
C TYR A 289 -8.94 11.29 21.14
N VAL A 290 -9.82 10.95 22.08
CA VAL A 290 -10.25 9.57 22.29
C VAL A 290 -11.75 9.53 22.50
N ALA A 291 -12.47 8.85 21.61
CA ALA A 291 -13.92 8.70 21.67
C ALA A 291 -14.39 7.42 20.97
N ASN A 292 -15.42 6.79 21.52
CA ASN A 292 -16.17 5.76 20.80
C ASN A 292 -17.41 6.40 20.19
N LEU A 293 -17.65 6.15 18.90
CA LEU A 293 -18.81 6.71 18.21
C LEU A 293 -19.98 5.73 18.26
N SER A 294 -21.18 6.27 18.39
CA SER A 294 -22.43 5.51 18.37
C SER A 294 -23.15 5.71 17.05
N ASN A 295 -23.58 4.61 16.43
CA ASN A 295 -24.39 4.64 15.21
C ASN A 295 -25.84 5.00 15.56
N ASN A 296 -26.43 5.94 14.83
CA ASN A 296 -27.84 6.33 14.98
C ASN A 296 -28.84 5.37 14.30
N GLY A 297 -28.37 4.29 13.68
CA GLY A 297 -29.15 3.32 12.92
C GLY A 297 -29.24 3.63 11.42
N SER A 298 -28.78 4.80 10.96
CA SER A 298 -28.75 5.19 9.54
C SER A 298 -27.33 5.25 8.97
N GLY A 299 -26.34 4.74 9.70
CA GLY A 299 -24.95 4.75 9.27
C GLY A 299 -24.19 6.03 9.60
N VAL A 300 -24.79 6.95 10.37
CA VAL A 300 -24.13 8.13 10.91
C VAL A 300 -23.64 7.83 12.32
N TRP A 301 -22.34 7.96 12.53
CA TRP A 301 -21.63 7.65 13.75
C TRP A 301 -21.26 8.95 14.47
N SER A 302 -21.65 9.11 15.72
CA SER A 302 -21.36 10.34 16.48
C SER A 302 -20.83 10.08 17.88
N GLY A 303 -19.96 10.96 18.35
CA GLY A 303 -19.34 10.90 19.66
C GLY A 303 -18.63 12.21 19.99
N ALA A 304 -18.21 12.40 21.23
CA ALA A 304 -17.51 13.62 21.65
C ALA A 304 -16.27 13.28 22.47
N ALA A 305 -15.25 14.14 22.36
CA ALA A 305 -14.11 14.17 23.26
C ALA A 305 -13.94 15.60 23.79
N GLY A 306 -14.18 15.81 25.08
CA GLY A 306 -14.22 17.14 25.67
C GLY A 306 -15.34 18.00 25.07
N THR A 307 -14.98 19.16 24.53
CA THR A 307 -15.91 20.13 23.90
C THR A 307 -16.08 19.92 22.39
N THR A 308 -15.45 18.89 21.82
CA THR A 308 -15.45 18.62 20.38
C THR A 308 -16.31 17.39 20.10
N THR A 309 -17.24 17.54 19.16
CA THR A 309 -18.08 16.47 18.61
C THR A 309 -17.53 16.02 17.26
N PHE A 310 -17.50 14.71 17.06
CA PHE A 310 -17.11 14.05 15.83
C PHE A 310 -18.33 13.34 15.24
N VAL A 311 -18.62 13.58 13.97
CA VAL A 311 -19.67 12.87 13.24
C VAL A 311 -19.09 12.31 11.95
N PHE A 312 -19.09 10.99 11.83
CA PHE A 312 -18.68 10.27 10.63
C PHE A 312 -19.92 9.73 9.90
N ASP A 313 -20.14 10.15 8.65
CA ASP A 313 -21.22 9.66 7.80
C ASP A 313 -20.68 8.60 6.83
N GLN A 314 -21.11 7.35 7.00
CA GLN A 314 -20.68 6.25 6.12
C GLN A 314 -21.16 6.39 4.68
N ALA A 315 -22.25 7.14 4.42
CA ALA A 315 -22.81 7.28 3.09
C ALA A 315 -22.01 8.27 2.24
N SER A 316 -21.48 9.33 2.85
CA SER A 316 -20.61 10.29 2.16
C SER A 316 -19.13 10.01 2.35
N GLY A 317 -18.74 9.29 3.41
CA GLY A 317 -17.33 9.07 3.77
C GLY A 317 -16.73 10.22 4.58
N ASP A 318 -17.53 11.21 4.96
CA ASP A 318 -17.04 12.42 5.62
C ASP A 318 -16.94 12.27 7.14
N LEU A 319 -15.84 12.78 7.69
CA LEU A 319 -15.74 13.15 9.11
C LEU A 319 -15.97 14.65 9.26
N THR A 320 -16.95 15.03 10.07
CA THR A 320 -17.18 16.42 10.48
C THR A 320 -16.79 16.62 11.95
N VAL A 321 -16.11 17.73 12.22
CA VAL A 321 -15.68 18.16 13.55
C VAL A 321 -16.49 19.39 13.92
N SER A 322 -17.23 19.35 15.03
CA SER A 322 -18.06 20.47 15.48
C SER A 322 -17.90 20.73 16.98
N ALA A 323 -18.31 21.91 17.45
CA ALA A 323 -18.39 22.17 18.88
C ALA A 323 -19.60 21.42 19.47
N VAL A 324 -19.45 20.90 20.68
CA VAL A 324 -20.60 20.42 21.46
C VAL A 324 -21.55 21.61 21.68
N PRO A 325 -22.83 21.53 21.28
CA PRO A 325 -23.77 22.61 21.54
C PRO A 325 -23.90 22.84 23.04
N GLU A 326 -23.66 24.07 23.52
CA GLU A 326 -23.95 24.38 24.92
C GLU A 326 -25.45 24.16 25.17
N PRO A 327 -25.84 23.57 26.31
CA PRO A 327 -27.25 23.48 26.67
C PRO A 327 -27.78 24.90 26.72
N THR A 328 -28.72 25.22 25.83
CA THR A 328 -29.26 26.57 25.69
C THR A 328 -29.62 27.12 27.07
N THR A 329 -29.01 28.23 27.45
CA THR A 329 -29.21 28.92 28.75
C THR A 329 -30.66 29.33 29.01
N ILE A 330 -31.55 29.12 28.03
CA ILE A 330 -32.99 29.38 28.08
C ILE A 330 -33.67 28.58 29.21
N SER A 331 -33.21 27.37 29.55
CA SER A 331 -33.80 26.62 30.67
C SER A 331 -33.50 27.22 32.05
N LEU A 332 -32.35 27.89 32.22
CA LEU A 332 -32.01 28.56 33.47
C LEU A 332 -32.72 29.91 33.61
N LEU A 333 -32.93 30.63 32.50
CA LEU A 333 -33.62 31.92 32.51
C LEU A 333 -35.13 31.77 32.77
N ILE A 334 -35.77 30.72 32.24
CA ILE A 334 -37.20 30.44 32.50
C ILE A 334 -37.40 29.95 33.94
N GLY A 335 -36.49 29.13 34.48
CA GLY A 335 -36.53 28.71 35.89
C GLY A 335 -36.30 29.86 36.87
N GLY A 336 -35.38 30.79 36.56
CA GLY A 336 -35.08 31.96 37.39
C GLY A 336 -36.20 33.01 37.41
N LEU A 337 -36.84 33.27 36.27
CA LEU A 337 -37.96 34.23 36.18
C LEU A 337 -39.23 33.71 36.87
N GLY A 338 -39.51 32.41 36.81
CA GLY A 338 -40.63 31.78 37.54
C GLY A 338 -40.47 31.87 39.06
N PHE A 339 -39.25 31.73 39.58
CA PHE A 339 -38.97 31.80 41.01
C PHE A 339 -39.08 33.22 41.58
N VAL A 340 -38.65 34.24 40.82
CA VAL A 340 -38.77 35.65 41.22
C VAL A 340 -40.23 36.14 41.16
N ALA A 341 -41.02 35.66 40.19
CA ALA A 341 -42.46 35.96 40.15
C ALA A 341 -43.22 35.34 41.34
N ALA A 342 -42.87 34.11 41.76
CA ALA A 342 -43.49 33.48 42.92
C ALA A 342 -43.17 34.21 44.25
N LEU A 343 -41.93 34.67 44.43
CA LEU A 343 -41.51 35.43 45.62
C LEU A 343 -42.13 36.83 45.71
N THR A 344 -42.36 37.49 44.58
CA THR A 344 -42.99 38.83 44.56
C THR A 344 -44.51 38.77 44.74
N MET A 345 -45.17 37.68 44.33
CA MET A 345 -46.60 37.48 44.60
C MET A 345 -46.90 37.10 46.06
N HIS A 346 -45.97 36.43 46.76
CA HIS A 346 -46.16 36.08 48.16
C HIS A 346 -46.05 37.28 49.11
N ARG A 347 -45.24 38.30 48.76
CA ARG A 347 -45.11 39.54 49.54
C ARG A 347 -46.29 40.52 49.40
N ARG A 348 -47.17 40.34 48.41
CA ARG A 348 -48.35 41.21 48.18
C ARG A 348 -49.64 40.72 48.87
N ARG A 349 -49.59 39.60 49.61
CA ARG A 349 -50.76 38.99 50.28
C ARG A 349 -50.67 38.90 51.82
N ALA A 350 -49.82 39.72 52.45
CA ALA A 350 -49.79 39.88 53.91
C ALA A 350 -50.19 41.30 54.29
#